data_AF-A0AA39HQQ3-F1
#
_entry.id   AF-A0AA39HQQ3-F1
#
_cell.length_a   1.000
_cell.length_b   1.000
_cell.length_c   1.000
_cell.angle_alpha   90.00
_cell.angle_beta   90.00
_cell.angle_gamma   90.00
#
_symmetry.space_group_name_H-M   'P 1'
#
loop_
_entity.id
_entity.type
_entity.pdbx_description
1 polymer ?
#
loop_
_entity_poly.entity_id
_entity_poly.type
_entity_poly.pdbx_seq_one_letter_code
_entity_poly.pdbx_strand_id
1 'polypeptide(L)'
;MTEKSPSRFSFTVTKKLSNFHILDAFIGRKPPRRSEDCVARPRLLRRRPRAPKEARGEDFPGEDGATADRVKHSPVFTVGIRERLYTAEEEERLRATGADFCRTNRGGLITFHGPGQLVAYPIVDLASLTVAPTAEFPTRRVGVRRFVHLVEETLIDLLKTKHGLLTAGRSPDTGVWLDEGDRKIAAIGLSIRRGISSHGLALNCNTDLKWFDEIVPCGIEGKGVTSISKELAQDVTVEENLLPICESFGRNFEVDVDTTLLTGLSAEEAAEVIS
;
A
#
# COMPACT_ATOMS: atom_id res chain seq x y z
N MET A 1 20.90 -33.64 12.38
CA MET A 1 19.45 -33.47 12.19
C MET A 1 19.19 -31.98 12.16
N THR A 2 19.07 -31.40 10.97
CA THR A 2 18.90 -29.97 10.74
C THR A 2 17.43 -29.61 10.80
N GLU A 3 17.04 -28.91 11.85
CA GLU A 3 15.71 -28.29 11.96
C GLU A 3 15.61 -27.14 10.95
N LYS A 4 14.53 -27.17 10.17
CA LYS A 4 14.18 -26.16 9.18
C LYS A 4 13.81 -24.85 9.89
N SER A 5 14.44 -23.75 9.51
CA SER A 5 14.04 -22.40 9.90
C SER A 5 12.66 -22.04 9.34
N PRO A 6 11.70 -21.58 10.14
CA PRO A 6 10.49 -20.95 9.63
C PRO A 6 10.56 -19.44 9.83
N SER A 7 10.52 -18.65 8.75
CA SER A 7 10.04 -17.26 8.81
C SER A 7 9.84 -16.70 7.40
N ARG A 8 8.69 -17.05 6.82
CA ARG A 8 8.07 -16.30 5.72
C ARG A 8 6.96 -15.46 6.34
N PHE A 9 7.10 -14.14 6.33
CA PHE A 9 6.01 -13.24 6.68
C PHE A 9 5.32 -12.81 5.39
N SER A 10 4.09 -13.30 5.19
CA SER A 10 3.15 -12.81 4.18
C SER A 10 1.78 -12.80 4.83
N PHE A 11 1.08 -11.68 4.81
CA PHE A 11 -0.31 -11.64 5.22
C PHE A 11 -1.14 -12.39 4.16
N THR A 12 -1.81 -13.46 4.57
CA THR A 12 -2.71 -14.22 3.70
C THR A 12 -4.04 -14.28 4.40
N VAL A 13 -5.10 -13.73 3.79
CA VAL A 13 -6.47 -14.02 4.24
C VAL A 13 -6.77 -15.45 3.83
N THR A 14 -6.70 -16.42 4.75
CA THR A 14 -7.04 -17.81 4.45
C THR A 14 -8.45 -18.20 4.89
N LYS A 15 -9.26 -18.56 3.88
CA LYS A 15 -10.50 -19.39 3.86
C LYS A 15 -11.74 -18.79 4.55
N LYS A 16 -12.73 -18.28 3.80
CA LYS A 16 -13.63 -19.14 3.00
C LYS A 16 -14.13 -18.53 1.67
N LEU A 17 -13.36 -17.67 1.04
CA LEU A 17 -13.37 -17.45 -0.42
C LEU A 17 -11.91 -17.38 -0.83
N SER A 18 -11.44 -18.32 -1.63
CA SER A 18 -10.06 -18.34 -2.10
C SER A 18 -9.72 -17.01 -2.79
N ASN A 19 -8.68 -16.32 -2.30
CA ASN A 19 -7.94 -15.22 -2.94
C ASN A 19 -8.22 -13.78 -2.46
N PHE A 20 -8.14 -13.52 -1.15
CA PHE A 20 -7.92 -12.16 -0.63
C PHE A 20 -6.50 -12.07 -0.07
N HIS A 21 -5.70 -11.11 -0.57
CA HIS A 21 -4.43 -10.75 0.05
C HIS A 21 -4.52 -9.25 0.38
N ILE A 22 -4.71 -8.94 1.65
CA ILE A 22 -4.46 -7.60 2.18
C ILE A 22 -3.01 -7.64 2.69
N LEU A 23 -2.25 -6.56 2.56
CA LEU A 23 -0.84 -6.45 3.00
C LEU A 23 0.20 -7.26 2.19
N ASP A 24 0.88 -6.55 1.29
CA ASP A 24 2.32 -6.72 1.02
C ASP A 24 2.99 -5.36 1.30
N ALA A 25 3.63 -5.22 2.46
CA ALA A 25 4.65 -4.19 2.73
C ALA A 25 5.67 -4.89 3.63
N PHE A 26 6.98 -4.95 3.41
CA PHE A 26 7.87 -4.30 2.47
C PHE A 26 9.15 -5.16 2.44
N ILE A 27 9.72 -5.46 1.28
CA ILE A 27 11.16 -5.78 1.14
C ILE A 27 11.57 -5.07 -0.13
N GLY A 28 12.70 -4.36 -0.11
CA GLY A 28 13.37 -3.79 -1.29
C GLY A 28 13.74 -4.85 -2.34
N ARG A 29 12.75 -5.51 -2.93
CA ARG A 29 12.86 -6.41 -4.06
C ARG A 29 11.77 -6.03 -5.04
N LYS A 30 12.20 -5.78 -6.28
CA LYS A 30 11.31 -5.61 -7.44
C LYS A 30 10.23 -6.70 -7.43
N PRO A 31 8.99 -6.37 -7.84
CA PRO A 31 7.92 -7.35 -7.94
C PRO A 31 8.39 -8.55 -8.77
N PRO A 32 7.95 -9.79 -8.42
CA PRO A 32 8.34 -10.97 -9.19
C PRO A 32 7.91 -10.79 -10.65
N ARG A 33 8.89 -10.78 -11.56
CA ARG A 33 8.64 -10.76 -13.00
C ARG A 33 7.84 -12.01 -13.39
N ARG A 34 6.56 -11.83 -13.64
CA ARG A 34 5.73 -12.61 -14.58
C ARG A 34 4.74 -11.61 -15.17
N SER A 35 4.74 -11.22 -16.43
CA SER A 35 5.43 -11.61 -17.65
C SER A 35 5.14 -10.49 -18.65
N GLU A 36 6.16 -10.10 -19.42
CA GLU A 36 6.04 -9.42 -20.74
C GLU A 36 5.42 -8.00 -20.75
N ASP A 37 6.28 -6.97 -20.76
CA ASP A 37 6.14 -5.76 -21.60
C ASP A 37 7.42 -4.91 -21.53
N CYS A 38 8.52 -5.46 -22.06
CA CYS A 38 9.62 -4.67 -22.64
C CYS A 38 10.09 -5.46 -23.87
N VAL A 39 9.81 -4.94 -25.06
CA VAL A 39 10.09 -5.57 -26.34
C VAL A 39 11.58 -5.55 -26.64
N ALA A 40 12.18 -6.74 -26.75
CA ALA A 40 13.27 -7.04 -27.67
C ALA A 40 13.28 -8.56 -27.95
N ARG A 41 12.92 -8.95 -29.18
CA ARG A 41 13.11 -10.29 -29.77
C ARG A 41 14.36 -10.22 -30.67
N PRO A 42 15.18 -11.29 -30.83
CA PRO A 42 14.73 -12.42 -31.65
C PRO A 42 15.30 -13.83 -31.36
N ARG A 43 14.56 -14.79 -31.95
CA ARG A 43 14.88 -16.16 -32.42
C ARG A 43 14.75 -17.36 -31.47
N LEU A 44 13.88 -18.25 -31.97
CA LEU A 44 13.49 -19.59 -31.53
C LEU A 44 14.69 -20.54 -31.36
N LEU A 45 14.62 -21.42 -30.37
CA LEU A 45 14.67 -22.87 -30.60
C LEU A 45 14.05 -23.64 -29.42
N ARG A 46 13.20 -24.62 -29.76
CA ARG A 46 12.42 -25.49 -28.88
C ARG A 46 13.33 -26.50 -28.15
N ARG A 47 13.04 -26.85 -26.88
CA ARG A 47 12.79 -28.24 -26.38
C ARG A 47 12.64 -28.31 -24.83
N ARG A 48 12.04 -29.43 -24.40
CA ARG A 48 11.40 -29.85 -23.13
C ARG A 48 12.30 -29.96 -21.87
N PRO A 49 11.72 -30.15 -20.64
CA PRO A 49 12.38 -29.88 -19.36
C PRO A 49 13.17 -31.08 -18.79
N ARG A 50 14.14 -30.80 -17.91
CA ARG A 50 14.80 -31.79 -17.03
C ARG A 50 15.01 -31.22 -15.61
N ALA A 51 14.83 -32.09 -14.63
CA ALA A 51 14.92 -31.89 -13.18
C ALA A 51 16.39 -31.72 -12.68
N PRO A 52 16.63 -31.36 -11.39
CA PRO A 52 17.75 -30.54 -10.94
C PRO A 52 19.02 -31.33 -10.57
N LYS A 53 20.16 -30.63 -10.47
CA LYS A 53 21.38 -31.07 -9.80
C LYS A 53 21.84 -30.01 -8.80
N GLU A 54 22.27 -30.48 -7.64
CA GLU A 54 22.71 -29.73 -6.47
C GLU A 54 24.17 -29.22 -6.58
N ALA A 55 24.41 -28.18 -5.78
CA ALA A 55 25.62 -27.82 -5.01
C ALA A 55 26.83 -27.13 -5.67
N ARG A 56 27.09 -25.91 -5.17
CA ARG A 56 28.35 -25.28 -4.66
C ARG A 56 28.02 -23.77 -4.49
N GLY A 57 28.12 -23.08 -3.36
CA GLY A 57 29.00 -23.20 -2.21
C GLY A 57 30.04 -22.08 -2.29
N GLU A 58 29.71 -20.86 -1.84
CA GLU A 58 30.69 -19.82 -1.48
C GLU A 58 30.17 -18.98 -0.30
N ASP A 59 31.09 -18.75 0.65
CA ASP A 59 30.94 -18.12 1.96
C ASP A 59 30.70 -16.60 1.90
N PHE A 60 29.98 -16.06 2.88
CA PHE A 60 29.89 -14.62 3.16
C PHE A 60 30.60 -14.31 4.48
N PRO A 61 31.38 -13.22 4.59
CA PRO A 61 31.80 -12.72 5.89
C PRO A 61 30.59 -12.11 6.60
N GLY A 62 30.48 -12.44 7.89
CA GLY A 62 29.55 -11.79 8.82
C GLY A 62 30.06 -10.41 9.25
N GLU A 63 29.37 -9.88 10.27
CA GLU A 63 29.47 -8.56 10.91
C GLU A 63 28.44 -7.54 10.39
N ASP A 64 27.67 -6.80 11.20
CA ASP A 64 27.44 -6.76 12.65
C ASP A 64 26.17 -5.90 12.90
N GLY A 65 25.52 -6.11 14.04
CA GLY A 65 24.63 -5.18 14.76
C GLY A 65 23.82 -4.14 13.96
N ALA A 66 22.59 -4.49 13.61
CA ALA A 66 21.53 -3.50 13.36
C ALA A 66 20.29 -3.87 14.19
N THR A 67 20.26 -3.36 15.41
CA THR A 67 19.11 -3.33 16.30
C THR A 67 17.97 -2.50 15.70
N ALA A 68 16.80 -3.12 15.53
CA ALA A 68 15.47 -2.50 15.45
C ALA A 68 15.16 -1.42 14.37
N ASP A 69 15.68 -1.52 13.14
CA ASP A 69 15.27 -0.66 12.00
C ASP A 69 14.31 -1.37 11.01
N ARG A 70 13.32 -2.11 11.53
CA ARG A 70 12.38 -2.87 10.70
C ARG A 70 11.02 -2.17 10.69
N VAL A 71 10.45 -1.99 9.49
CA VAL A 71 9.12 -1.39 9.19
C VAL A 71 9.12 0.13 8.89
N LYS A 72 10.06 0.64 8.09
CA LYS A 72 9.94 2.00 7.50
C LYS A 72 10.17 1.97 5.99
N HIS A 73 9.24 2.52 5.22
CA HIS A 73 9.48 2.85 3.82
C HIS A 73 10.54 3.95 3.76
N SER A 74 11.63 3.75 3.02
CA SER A 74 12.48 4.88 2.64
C SER A 74 11.65 5.89 1.82
N PRO A 75 11.88 7.21 1.99
CA PRO A 75 11.21 8.23 1.20
C PRO A 75 11.26 7.92 -0.30
N VAL A 76 10.11 7.90 -0.97
CA VAL A 76 9.98 7.61 -2.40
C VAL A 76 8.85 8.38 -3.04
N PHE A 77 9.14 9.00 -4.18
CA PHE A 77 8.14 9.54 -5.09
C PHE A 77 7.75 8.48 -6.12
N THR A 78 6.45 8.25 -6.28
CA THR A 78 5.93 7.38 -7.34
C THR A 78 5.13 8.17 -8.34
N VAL A 79 5.26 7.85 -9.63
CA VAL A 79 4.44 8.43 -10.70
C VAL A 79 3.60 7.32 -11.33
N GLY A 80 2.30 7.56 -11.47
CA GLY A 80 1.32 6.65 -12.07
C GLY A 80 1.19 6.83 -13.58
N ILE A 81 0.11 6.28 -14.15
CA ILE A 81 -0.16 6.25 -15.60
C ILE A 81 -0.21 7.63 -16.27
N ARG A 82 -0.37 8.73 -15.51
CA ARG A 82 -0.31 10.12 -16.02
C ARG A 82 1.13 10.65 -16.11
N GLU A 83 2.12 9.75 -16.23
CA GLU A 83 3.57 10.04 -16.19
C GLU A 83 4.08 11.04 -17.22
N ARG A 84 3.36 11.26 -18.33
CA ARG A 84 3.76 12.19 -19.40
C ARG A 84 3.87 13.64 -18.93
N LEU A 85 3.33 13.95 -17.75
CA LEU A 85 3.43 15.26 -17.13
C LEU A 85 4.73 15.48 -16.34
N TYR A 86 5.58 14.45 -16.19
CA TYR A 86 6.84 14.52 -15.45
C TYR A 86 8.06 14.38 -16.36
N THR A 87 8.88 15.44 -16.40
CA THR A 87 10.13 15.52 -17.18
C THR A 87 11.28 14.78 -16.48
N ALA A 88 12.37 14.52 -17.21
CA ALA A 88 13.58 13.94 -16.63
C ALA A 88 14.24 14.90 -15.62
N GLU A 89 14.18 16.20 -15.87
CA GLU A 89 14.68 17.25 -14.96
C GLU A 89 13.93 17.23 -13.62
N GLU A 90 12.60 17.05 -13.67
CA GLU A 90 11.79 16.96 -12.44
C GLU A 90 12.07 15.67 -11.67
N GLU A 91 12.31 14.56 -12.36
CA GLU A 91 12.77 13.32 -11.73
C GLU A 91 14.13 13.50 -11.03
N GLU A 92 15.09 14.16 -11.68
CA GLU A 92 16.41 14.43 -11.08
C GLU A 92 16.29 15.37 -9.87
N ARG A 93 15.47 16.43 -9.97
CA ARG A 93 15.19 17.36 -8.87
C ARG A 93 14.63 16.62 -7.64
N LEU A 94 13.65 15.73 -7.86
CA LEU A 94 13.05 14.97 -6.77
C LEU A 94 14.03 13.96 -6.17
N ARG A 95 14.89 13.31 -6.97
CA ARG A 95 15.95 12.44 -6.44
C ARG A 95 16.98 13.21 -5.60
N ALA A 96 17.26 14.47 -5.94
CA ALA A 96 18.19 15.31 -5.19
C ALA A 96 17.73 15.63 -3.75
N THR A 97 16.44 15.44 -3.43
CA THR A 97 15.90 15.53 -2.06
C THR A 97 16.33 14.38 -1.15
N GLY A 98 16.98 13.34 -1.71
CA GLY A 98 17.34 12.11 -1.00
C GLY A 98 16.27 11.02 -1.06
N ALA A 99 15.11 11.30 -1.66
CA ALA A 99 14.08 10.30 -1.92
C ALA A 99 14.36 9.48 -3.19
N ASP A 100 13.89 8.24 -3.20
CA ASP A 100 13.81 7.44 -4.43
C ASP A 100 12.74 7.99 -5.39
N PHE A 101 12.85 7.64 -6.67
CA PHE A 101 11.82 7.95 -7.66
C PHE A 101 11.50 6.72 -8.51
N CYS A 102 10.22 6.42 -8.67
CA CYS A 102 9.73 5.24 -9.38
C CYS A 102 8.54 5.55 -10.29
N ARG A 103 8.58 5.06 -11.54
CA ARG A 103 7.42 5.03 -12.45
C ARG A 103 6.65 3.74 -12.25
N THR A 104 5.32 3.82 -12.26
CA THR A 104 4.41 2.74 -11.90
C THR A 104 3.20 2.70 -12.84
N ASN A 105 2.45 1.59 -12.81
CA ASN A 105 1.21 1.44 -13.57
C ASN A 105 -0.06 1.69 -12.73
N ARG A 106 0.05 2.35 -11.56
CA ARG A 106 -1.12 2.76 -10.76
C ARG A 106 -1.85 3.93 -11.41
N GLY A 107 -3.14 4.05 -11.11
CA GLY A 107 -3.89 5.27 -11.39
C GLY A 107 -3.26 6.52 -10.74
N GLY A 108 -3.64 7.69 -11.24
CA GLY A 108 -3.18 8.98 -10.71
C GLY A 108 -1.88 9.49 -11.32
N LEU A 109 -1.40 10.61 -10.77
CA LEU A 109 -0.20 11.33 -11.19
C LEU A 109 0.95 10.98 -10.26
N ILE A 110 1.51 11.92 -9.52
CA ILE A 110 2.58 11.70 -8.55
C ILE A 110 2.00 11.53 -7.14
N THR A 111 2.71 10.81 -6.28
CA THR A 111 2.49 10.82 -4.83
C THR A 111 3.79 10.49 -4.10
N PHE A 112 3.80 10.72 -2.80
CA PHE A 112 4.91 10.41 -1.91
C PHE A 112 4.55 9.25 -0.99
N HIS A 113 5.54 8.39 -0.71
CA HIS A 113 5.50 7.40 0.35
C HIS A 113 6.77 7.47 1.20
N GLY A 114 6.66 7.24 2.50
CA GLY A 114 7.79 7.30 3.41
C GLY A 114 7.42 6.93 4.84
N PRO A 115 8.32 7.15 5.81
CA PRO A 115 8.06 6.86 7.20
C PRO A 115 6.83 7.62 7.72
N GLY A 116 6.06 6.96 8.56
CA GLY A 116 4.83 7.51 9.15
C GLY A 116 3.60 7.48 8.24
N GLN A 117 3.71 6.92 7.02
CA GLN A 117 2.58 6.69 6.13
C GLN A 117 2.19 5.22 6.12
N LEU A 118 0.92 4.92 6.38
CA LEU A 118 0.36 3.57 6.25
C LEU A 118 0.05 3.31 4.78
N VAL A 119 0.82 2.45 4.14
CA VAL A 119 0.61 2.00 2.76
C VAL A 119 0.06 0.59 2.76
N ALA A 120 -1.07 0.36 2.08
CA ALA A 120 -1.69 -0.94 1.99
C ALA A 120 -2.14 -1.26 0.56
N TYR A 121 -1.96 -2.50 0.13
CA TYR A 121 -2.33 -2.99 -1.20
C TYR A 121 -3.42 -4.07 -1.08
N PRO A 122 -4.71 -3.72 -1.25
CA PRO A 122 -5.76 -4.72 -1.31
C PRO A 122 -5.68 -5.42 -2.66
N ILE A 123 -5.10 -6.62 -2.68
CA ILE A 123 -5.01 -7.50 -3.86
C ILE A 123 -6.24 -8.42 -3.84
N VAL A 124 -7.18 -8.11 -4.72
CA VAL A 124 -8.53 -8.68 -4.74
C VAL A 124 -8.90 -9.08 -6.16
N ASP A 125 -9.44 -10.28 -6.31
CA ASP A 125 -10.15 -10.67 -7.53
C ASP A 125 -11.58 -10.11 -7.49
N LEU A 126 -11.82 -9.05 -8.26
CA LEU A 126 -13.12 -8.38 -8.32
C LEU A 126 -14.23 -9.30 -8.86
N ALA A 127 -13.87 -10.36 -9.62
CA ALA A 127 -14.87 -11.28 -10.16
C ALA A 127 -15.48 -12.19 -9.09
N SER A 128 -14.72 -12.46 -8.01
CA SER A 128 -15.17 -13.28 -6.87
C SER A 128 -15.73 -12.45 -5.71
N LEU A 129 -15.39 -11.15 -5.64
CA LEU A 129 -15.88 -10.26 -4.59
C LEU A 129 -17.36 -9.91 -4.77
N THR A 130 -18.14 -10.15 -3.72
CA THR A 130 -19.55 -9.75 -3.62
C THR A 130 -19.82 -9.04 -2.32
N VAL A 131 -20.57 -7.93 -2.38
CA VAL A 131 -20.94 -7.10 -1.22
C VAL A 131 -22.42 -6.74 -1.35
N ALA A 132 -23.17 -6.64 -0.24
CA ALA A 132 -24.61 -6.37 -0.25
C ALA A 132 -24.96 -5.12 -1.09
N PRO A 133 -26.04 -5.14 -1.89
CA PRO A 133 -26.40 -3.98 -2.71
C PRO A 133 -26.71 -2.74 -1.88
N THR A 134 -26.42 -1.56 -2.44
CA THR A 134 -26.82 -0.27 -1.88
C THR A 134 -27.67 0.50 -2.90
N ALA A 135 -28.22 1.64 -2.51
CA ALA A 135 -28.94 2.52 -3.44
C ALA A 135 -28.04 3.00 -4.59
N GLU A 136 -26.76 3.27 -4.33
CA GLU A 136 -25.77 3.67 -5.35
C GLU A 136 -25.28 2.46 -6.18
N PHE A 137 -25.14 1.29 -5.54
CA PHE A 137 -24.64 0.07 -6.17
C PHE A 137 -25.67 -1.06 -6.08
N PRO A 138 -26.64 -1.13 -7.01
CA PRO A 138 -27.82 -2.01 -6.89
C PRO A 138 -27.53 -3.50 -7.11
N THR A 139 -26.30 -3.88 -7.43
CA THR A 139 -25.93 -5.29 -7.67
C THR A 139 -24.89 -5.75 -6.66
N ARG A 140 -24.90 -7.05 -6.32
CA ARG A 140 -23.89 -7.64 -5.43
C ARG A 140 -22.47 -7.64 -5.99
N ARG A 141 -22.32 -7.58 -7.32
CA ARG A 141 -21.01 -7.63 -7.98
C ARG A 141 -20.24 -6.34 -7.74
N VAL A 142 -18.94 -6.46 -7.53
CA VAL A 142 -18.06 -5.31 -7.31
C VAL A 142 -17.28 -5.02 -8.59
N GLY A 143 -17.68 -3.97 -9.32
CA GLY A 143 -16.88 -3.39 -10.41
C GLY A 143 -15.83 -2.42 -9.89
N VAL A 144 -14.98 -1.90 -10.78
CA VAL A 144 -13.85 -1.01 -10.42
C VAL A 144 -14.31 0.22 -9.63
N ARG A 145 -15.36 0.92 -10.07
CA ARG A 145 -15.90 2.09 -9.36
C ARG A 145 -16.33 1.73 -7.94
N ARG A 146 -17.05 0.63 -7.78
CA ARG A 146 -17.51 0.16 -6.47
C ARG A 146 -16.32 -0.24 -5.58
N PHE A 147 -15.31 -0.88 -6.15
CA PHE A 147 -14.10 -1.25 -5.43
C PHE A 147 -13.37 -0.02 -4.87
N VAL A 148 -13.15 1.02 -5.69
CA VAL A 148 -12.56 2.29 -5.23
C VAL A 148 -13.43 2.90 -4.11
N HIS A 149 -14.75 2.93 -4.30
CA HIS A 149 -15.68 3.45 -3.30
C HIS A 149 -15.56 2.70 -1.96
N LEU A 150 -15.42 1.37 -1.96
CA LEU A 150 -15.25 0.57 -0.75
C LEU A 150 -13.90 0.81 -0.06
N VAL A 151 -12.83 1.03 -0.83
CA VAL A 151 -11.52 1.42 -0.28
C VAL A 151 -11.59 2.81 0.37
N GLU A 152 -12.26 3.77 -0.26
CA GLU A 152 -12.53 5.08 0.34
C GLU A 152 -13.36 4.95 1.62
N GLU A 153 -14.42 4.12 1.59
CA GLU A 153 -15.27 3.91 2.77
C GLU A 153 -14.49 3.30 3.93
N THR A 154 -13.61 2.33 3.65
CA THR A 154 -12.73 1.72 4.67
C THR A 154 -11.91 2.76 5.42
N LEU A 155 -11.35 3.73 4.70
CA LEU A 155 -10.57 4.81 5.28
C LEU A 155 -11.43 5.85 5.99
N ILE A 156 -12.59 6.21 5.41
CA ILE A 156 -13.54 7.14 6.03
C ILE A 156 -14.06 6.58 7.36
N ASP A 157 -14.49 5.32 7.36
CA ASP A 157 -14.96 4.59 8.54
C ASP A 157 -13.87 4.51 9.62
N LEU A 158 -12.64 4.14 9.25
CA LEU A 158 -11.48 4.19 10.14
C LEU A 158 -11.31 5.58 10.77
N LEU A 159 -11.21 6.62 9.95
CA LEU A 159 -10.94 7.99 10.40
C LEU A 159 -12.06 8.52 11.33
N LYS A 160 -13.31 8.18 11.05
CA LYS A 160 -14.45 8.59 11.88
C LYS A 160 -14.52 7.81 13.19
N THR A 161 -14.41 6.49 13.13
CA THR A 161 -14.67 5.61 14.27
C THR A 161 -13.49 5.53 15.24
N LYS A 162 -12.25 5.48 14.73
CA LYS A 162 -11.04 5.40 15.55
C LYS A 162 -10.54 6.77 16.00
N HIS A 163 -10.62 7.78 15.14
CA HIS A 163 -9.96 9.08 15.35
C HIS A 163 -10.92 10.25 15.54
N GLY A 164 -12.24 10.05 15.39
CA GLY A 164 -13.22 11.12 15.55
C GLY A 164 -13.16 12.20 14.47
N LEU A 165 -12.49 11.95 13.33
CA LEU A 165 -12.39 12.91 12.23
C LEU A 165 -13.68 12.89 11.39
N LEU A 166 -14.74 13.50 11.94
CA LEU A 166 -16.11 13.42 11.39
C LEU A 166 -16.27 14.06 10.00
N THR A 167 -15.39 14.99 9.63
CA THR A 167 -15.39 15.62 8.30
C THR A 167 -14.73 14.77 7.23
N ALA A 168 -14.19 13.59 7.58
CA ALA A 168 -13.64 12.65 6.61
C ALA A 168 -14.68 12.22 5.57
N GLY A 169 -14.33 12.36 4.30
CA GLY A 169 -15.24 12.12 3.20
C GLY A 169 -14.56 11.99 1.85
N ARG A 170 -15.41 11.82 0.84
CA ARG A 170 -15.03 11.79 -0.57
C ARG A 170 -15.04 13.21 -1.14
N SER A 171 -14.27 13.42 -2.20
CA SER A 171 -14.36 14.63 -3.03
C SER A 171 -14.45 14.21 -4.51
N PRO A 172 -14.60 15.15 -5.46
CA PRO A 172 -14.51 14.83 -6.89
C PRO A 172 -13.18 14.17 -7.29
N ASP A 173 -12.13 14.35 -6.47
CA ASP A 173 -10.81 13.79 -6.68
C ASP A 173 -10.58 12.54 -5.83
N THR A 174 -10.04 11.48 -6.43
CA THR A 174 -9.81 10.19 -5.75
C THR A 174 -8.91 10.32 -4.51
N GLY A 175 -9.33 9.63 -3.45
CA GLY A 175 -8.70 9.67 -2.13
C GLY A 175 -9.71 10.05 -1.05
N VAL A 176 -9.22 10.17 0.18
CA VAL A 176 -10.03 10.62 1.32
C VAL A 176 -9.57 11.98 1.78
N TRP A 177 -10.53 12.83 2.09
CA TRP A 177 -10.37 14.25 2.33
C TRP A 177 -11.07 14.67 3.61
N LEU A 178 -10.58 15.73 4.24
CA LEU A 178 -11.26 16.44 5.32
C LEU A 178 -11.87 17.75 4.81
N ASP A 179 -12.80 18.29 5.59
CA ASP A 179 -13.43 19.60 5.41
C ASP A 179 -13.89 19.83 3.96
N GLU A 180 -14.85 19.00 3.53
CA GLU A 180 -15.51 19.11 2.22
C GLU A 180 -14.58 19.03 0.99
N GLY A 181 -13.37 18.48 1.16
CA GLY A 181 -12.44 18.24 0.06
C GLY A 181 -11.22 19.17 0.04
N ASP A 182 -11.00 19.96 1.09
CA ASP A 182 -9.89 20.92 1.16
C ASP A 182 -8.53 20.28 1.42
N ARG A 183 -8.49 19.26 2.28
CA ARG A 183 -7.23 18.61 2.70
C ARG A 183 -7.26 17.11 2.48
N LYS A 184 -6.34 16.59 1.68
CA LYS A 184 -6.20 15.14 1.45
C LYS A 184 -5.47 14.49 2.62
N ILE A 185 -6.09 13.48 3.23
CA ILE A 185 -5.48 12.68 4.30
C ILE A 185 -5.03 11.31 3.81
N ALA A 186 -5.65 10.77 2.75
CA ALA A 186 -5.22 9.52 2.15
C ALA A 186 -5.28 9.55 0.62
N ALA A 187 -4.24 9.04 -0.02
CA ALA A 187 -4.19 8.83 -1.46
C ALA A 187 -4.64 7.40 -1.81
N ILE A 188 -5.37 7.26 -2.92
CA ILE A 188 -5.75 5.96 -3.47
C ILE A 188 -5.32 5.93 -4.93
N GLY A 189 -4.52 4.93 -5.27
CA GLY A 189 -3.98 4.72 -6.61
C GLY A 189 -3.96 3.24 -6.92
N LEU A 190 -5.05 2.75 -7.51
CA LEU A 190 -5.25 1.33 -7.84
C LEU A 190 -4.96 1.06 -9.32
N SER A 191 -4.67 -0.21 -9.64
CA SER A 191 -4.63 -0.72 -11.02
C SER A 191 -5.30 -2.08 -11.07
N ILE A 192 -6.22 -2.28 -12.03
CA ILE A 192 -6.94 -3.54 -12.22
C ILE A 192 -6.48 -4.18 -13.53
N ARG A 193 -5.96 -5.40 -13.46
CA ARG A 193 -5.59 -6.20 -14.65
C ARG A 193 -6.18 -7.59 -14.53
N ARG A 194 -6.90 -8.02 -15.57
CA ARG A 194 -7.59 -9.32 -15.62
C ARG A 194 -8.51 -9.57 -14.41
N GLY A 195 -9.15 -8.52 -13.90
CA GLY A 195 -10.05 -8.59 -12.73
C GLY A 195 -9.35 -8.53 -11.37
N ILE A 196 -8.01 -8.59 -11.32
CA ILE A 196 -7.25 -8.57 -10.07
C ILE A 196 -6.70 -7.16 -9.82
N SER A 197 -6.89 -6.64 -8.60
CA SER A 197 -6.34 -5.36 -8.17
C SER A 197 -4.87 -5.44 -7.76
N SER A 198 -4.19 -4.32 -7.93
CA SER A 198 -2.82 -4.07 -7.50
C SER A 198 -2.67 -2.61 -7.09
N HIS A 199 -1.56 -2.29 -6.39
CA HIS A 199 -1.40 -1.04 -5.66
C HIS A 199 -2.52 -0.86 -4.64
N GLY A 200 -2.83 0.37 -4.21
CA GLY A 200 -3.75 0.54 -3.11
C GLY A 200 -3.84 1.94 -2.57
N LEU A 201 -3.73 2.03 -1.25
CA LEU A 201 -3.96 3.24 -0.48
C LEU A 201 -2.70 3.63 0.29
N ALA A 202 -2.62 4.92 0.60
CA ALA A 202 -1.58 5.52 1.41
C ALA A 202 -2.22 6.55 2.34
N LEU A 203 -2.34 6.21 3.62
CA LEU A 203 -2.91 7.03 4.68
C LEU A 203 -1.78 7.74 5.45
N ASN A 204 -1.88 9.04 5.60
CA ASN A 204 -0.90 9.80 6.36
C ASN A 204 -1.18 9.71 7.87
N CYS A 205 -0.40 8.93 8.62
CA CYS A 205 -0.54 8.78 10.07
C CYS A 205 0.26 9.89 10.79
N ASN A 206 1.58 9.71 10.91
CA ASN A 206 2.55 10.71 11.37
C ASN A 206 3.57 11.05 10.28
N THR A 207 3.17 10.94 9.01
CA THR A 207 3.98 11.30 7.84
C THR A 207 4.51 12.72 7.94
N ASP A 208 5.79 12.92 7.63
CA ASP A 208 6.33 14.26 7.40
C ASP A 208 5.71 14.84 6.12
N LEU A 209 4.88 15.87 6.28
CA LEU A 209 4.13 16.44 5.17
C LEU A 209 4.98 17.34 4.26
N LYS A 210 6.21 17.71 4.67
CA LYS A 210 7.13 18.53 3.85
C LYS A 210 7.49 17.85 2.54
N TRP A 211 7.47 16.51 2.50
CA TRP A 211 7.66 15.77 1.26
C TRP A 211 6.61 16.05 0.20
N PHE A 212 5.41 16.47 0.60
CA PHE A 212 4.37 16.86 -0.35
C PHE A 212 4.54 18.29 -0.85
N ASP A 213 5.34 19.15 -0.18
CA ASP A 213 5.67 20.49 -0.67
C ASP A 213 6.56 20.43 -1.92
N GLU A 214 7.28 19.31 -2.08
CA GLU A 214 8.11 19.03 -3.25
C GLU A 214 7.30 18.65 -4.51
N ILE A 215 6.00 18.39 -4.39
CA ILE A 215 5.17 17.92 -5.51
C ILE A 215 3.85 18.66 -5.57
N VAL A 216 3.23 18.71 -6.75
CA VAL A 216 1.82 19.12 -6.87
C VAL A 216 0.97 17.85 -7.02
N PRO A 217 0.47 17.26 -5.92
CA PRO A 217 -0.29 16.02 -5.98
C PRO A 217 -1.59 16.25 -6.77
N CYS A 218 -1.86 15.36 -7.72
CA CYS A 218 -3.04 15.39 -8.59
C CYS A 218 -3.19 16.63 -9.52
N GLY A 219 -2.28 17.61 -9.47
CA GLY A 219 -2.34 18.83 -10.30
C GLY A 219 -3.47 19.80 -9.91
N ILE A 220 -3.89 19.77 -8.64
CA ILE A 220 -5.00 20.58 -8.14
C ILE A 220 -4.43 21.70 -7.28
N GLU A 221 -4.41 22.92 -7.82
CA GLU A 221 -3.99 24.10 -7.07
C GLU A 221 -5.02 24.44 -5.99
N GLY A 222 -4.54 24.84 -4.81
CA GLY A 222 -5.38 25.30 -3.69
C GLY A 222 -5.89 24.22 -2.73
N LYS A 223 -5.57 22.93 -2.95
CA LYS A 223 -5.89 21.86 -2.00
C LYS A 223 -4.65 21.40 -1.23
N GLY A 224 -4.80 21.23 0.07
CA GLY A 224 -3.71 20.82 0.97
C GLY A 224 -3.59 19.31 1.14
N VAL A 225 -2.52 18.88 1.79
CA VAL A 225 -2.38 17.54 2.38
C VAL A 225 -2.35 17.64 3.90
N THR A 226 -2.78 16.57 4.56
CA THR A 226 -2.75 16.46 6.02
C THR A 226 -2.43 15.04 6.48
N SER A 227 -2.29 14.87 7.79
CA SER A 227 -2.05 13.60 8.47
C SER A 227 -2.94 13.51 9.72
N ILE A 228 -3.20 12.30 10.21
CA ILE A 228 -3.95 12.10 11.46
C ILE A 228 -3.28 12.87 12.60
N SER A 229 -1.95 12.79 12.67
CA SER A 229 -1.20 13.45 13.73
C SER A 229 -1.33 14.97 13.72
N LYS A 230 -1.33 15.57 12.53
CA LYS A 230 -1.52 17.01 12.36
C LYS A 230 -2.92 17.46 12.79
N GLU A 231 -3.95 16.69 12.44
CA GLU A 231 -5.35 17.04 12.74
C GLU A 231 -5.71 16.84 14.22
N LEU A 232 -5.06 15.88 14.89
CA LEU A 232 -5.29 15.61 16.32
C LEU A 232 -4.27 16.31 17.25
N ALA A 233 -3.24 16.95 16.70
CA ALA A 233 -2.11 17.51 17.46
C ALA A 233 -1.46 16.49 18.43
N GLN A 234 -1.40 15.22 17.99
CA GLN A 234 -0.84 14.08 18.73
C GLN A 234 -0.01 13.24 17.75
N ASP A 235 1.07 12.60 18.20
CA ASP A 235 1.76 11.60 17.39
C ASP A 235 0.91 10.33 17.30
N VAL A 236 0.40 10.03 16.10
CA VAL A 236 -0.40 8.85 15.79
C VAL A 236 0.33 8.02 14.75
N THR A 237 0.81 6.85 15.14
CA THR A 237 1.73 6.06 14.31
C THR A 237 1.00 5.14 13.32
N VAL A 238 1.77 4.48 12.45
CA VAL A 238 1.25 3.48 11.51
C VAL A 238 0.71 2.27 12.27
N GLU A 239 1.41 1.84 13.31
CA GLU A 239 1.11 0.65 14.12
C GLU A 239 -0.27 0.73 14.76
N GLU A 240 -0.64 1.91 15.27
CA GLU A 240 -1.97 2.17 15.86
C GLU A 240 -3.12 1.99 14.88
N ASN A 241 -2.83 2.01 13.58
CA ASN A 241 -3.82 1.95 12.49
C ASN A 241 -3.87 0.59 11.79
N LEU A 242 -2.92 -0.33 12.05
CA LEU A 242 -2.83 -1.62 11.37
C LEU A 242 -4.05 -2.52 11.63
N LEU A 243 -4.46 -2.66 12.89
CA LEU A 243 -5.63 -3.47 13.22
C LEU A 243 -6.95 -2.75 12.85
N PRO A 244 -7.14 -1.46 13.21
CA PRO A 244 -8.38 -0.75 12.86
C PRO A 244 -8.68 -0.67 11.35
N ILE A 245 -7.65 -0.56 10.49
CA ILE A 245 -7.88 -0.57 9.04
C ILE A 245 -8.35 -1.94 8.54
N CYS A 246 -7.83 -3.04 9.11
CA CYS A 246 -8.29 -4.40 8.79
C CYS A 246 -9.74 -4.62 9.22
N GLU A 247 -10.13 -4.15 10.41
CA GLU A 247 -11.51 -4.24 10.90
C GLU A 247 -12.48 -3.43 10.03
N SER A 248 -12.09 -2.20 9.67
CA SER A 248 -12.88 -1.35 8.77
C SER A 248 -12.96 -1.96 7.38
N PHE A 249 -11.89 -2.59 6.89
CA PHE A 249 -11.91 -3.31 5.62
C PHE A 249 -12.89 -4.48 5.67
N GLY A 250 -12.80 -5.33 6.70
CA GLY A 250 -13.68 -6.49 6.86
C GLY A 250 -15.16 -6.11 6.90
N ARG A 251 -15.50 -5.04 7.63
CA ARG A 251 -16.87 -4.50 7.69
C ARG A 251 -17.35 -4.02 6.32
N ASN A 252 -16.59 -3.18 5.63
CA ASN A 252 -17.02 -2.55 4.39
C ASN A 252 -17.01 -3.51 3.19
N PHE A 253 -16.09 -4.47 3.18
CA PHE A 253 -16.00 -5.50 2.13
C PHE A 253 -16.84 -6.75 2.44
N GLU A 254 -17.47 -6.84 3.61
CA GLU A 254 -18.21 -8.02 4.06
C GLU A 254 -17.38 -9.31 3.98
N VAL A 255 -16.11 -9.23 4.40
CA VAL A 255 -15.17 -10.34 4.41
C VAL A 255 -14.55 -10.53 5.78
N ASP A 256 -14.26 -11.78 6.12
CA ASP A 256 -13.43 -12.10 7.27
C ASP A 256 -11.97 -11.74 6.95
N VAL A 257 -11.36 -10.92 7.81
CA VAL A 257 -9.96 -10.55 7.71
C VAL A 257 -9.19 -11.30 8.80
N ASP A 258 -8.23 -12.12 8.40
CA ASP A 258 -7.36 -12.84 9.33
C ASP A 258 -6.28 -11.89 9.86
N THR A 259 -6.37 -11.50 11.13
CA THR A 259 -5.45 -10.57 11.78
C THR A 259 -4.43 -11.28 12.69
N THR A 260 -4.35 -12.62 12.64
CA THR A 260 -3.45 -13.40 13.53
C THR A 260 -1.97 -13.06 13.37
N LEU A 261 -1.58 -12.56 12.20
CA LEU A 261 -0.20 -12.11 11.95
C LEU A 261 0.08 -10.70 12.52
N LEU A 262 -0.96 -9.96 12.90
CA LEU A 262 -0.83 -8.66 13.58
C LEU A 262 -0.74 -8.82 15.10
N THR A 263 -1.30 -9.90 15.66
CA THR A 263 -1.33 -10.17 17.11
C THR A 263 0.01 -10.65 17.70
N GLY A 264 1.04 -10.81 16.86
CA GLY A 264 2.44 -10.99 17.30
C GLY A 264 3.21 -9.67 17.41
N LEU A 265 2.52 -8.54 17.32
CA LEU A 265 3.05 -7.20 17.60
C LEU A 265 2.42 -6.74 18.91
N SER A 266 2.91 -7.26 20.03
CA SER A 266 2.47 -6.74 21.33
C SER A 266 3.10 -5.36 21.57
N ALA A 267 2.36 -4.44 22.19
CA ALA A 267 2.90 -3.17 22.67
C ALA A 267 4.02 -3.36 23.72
N GLU A 268 4.08 -4.54 24.34
CA GLU A 268 5.06 -4.91 25.37
C GLU A 268 6.44 -5.24 24.78
N GLU A 269 6.53 -5.85 23.59
CA GLU A 269 7.81 -6.08 22.89
C GLU A 269 8.43 -4.79 22.33
N ALA A 270 7.62 -3.74 22.09
CA ALA A 270 8.09 -2.42 21.69
C ALA A 270 8.75 -1.64 22.85
N ALA A 271 8.42 -1.97 24.11
CA ALA A 271 8.95 -1.30 25.29
C ALA A 271 10.27 -1.90 25.79
N GLU A 272 10.52 -3.20 25.58
CA GLU A 272 11.76 -3.87 26.00
C GLU A 272 13.01 -3.48 25.18
N VAL A 273 12.85 -2.74 24.08
CA VAL A 273 13.97 -2.26 23.25
C VAL A 273 14.48 -0.88 23.71
N ILE A 274 13.88 -0.28 24.76
CA ILE A 274 14.24 1.06 25.28
C ILE A 274 15.06 1.00 26.60
N SER A 275 15.42 -0.19 27.12
CA SER A 275 16.34 -0.29 28.28
C SER A 275 17.78 -0.64 27.90
#